data_AF-A0A094C025-F1
#
_entry.id   AF-A0A094C025-F1
#
_cell.length_a   1.000
_cell.length_b   1.000
_cell.length_c   1.000
_cell.angle_alpha   90.00
_cell.angle_beta   90.00
_cell.angle_gamma   90.00
#
_symmetry.space_group_name_H-M   'P 1'
#
loop_
_entity.id
_entity.type
_entity.pdbx_description
1 polymer ?
#
loop_
_entity_poly.entity_id
_entity_poly.type
_entity_poly.pdbx_seq_one_letter_code
_entity_poly.pdbx_strand_id
1 'polypeptide(L)'
;MIDPSDRFWVVGEQVMGNLHTGQVIDWDQRRWYTVKGPLSLIPPDGDVDIDILKRYVGQLGQTVQSITVDDKGLLIKVSSDPEDDRTLTTNYPRLAAAPSLQDCLTVQLSQLTEEDRFGPNVDLVSYMDGPSTSNLVVFKYFTIYQTRPYIWNELHLTKSLPKHPNILPFDRVVVSGAESRVVGFTTPYIPNGTIEQNKDRIFKISWLQQLLDVVDYLNFDLGIVHQDIAPRNLLIDPKTDRLLLFDFDRAAHVGGPRLLPERNDVSGVIFTLYEIVSRDDHFRRVEHQEQDPNEVLILESWPVKCQLDCEVGEFRKLLNEWVQRRKRQDAEPPKNVDFTPDIPDEPPASPIIIGTDDSGEPIWGDDLIQRRQDALKSQKLIISWERPPVQLAPIE
;
A
#
# COMPACT_ATOMS: atom_id res chain seq x y z
N MET A 1 0.19 3.12 15.69
CA MET A 1 1.45 3.79 15.27
C MET A 1 2.06 2.93 14.19
N ILE A 2 2.73 3.56 13.21
CA ILE A 2 3.42 2.83 12.13
C ILE A 2 4.50 1.89 12.70
N ASP A 3 4.65 0.70 12.11
CA ASP A 3 5.72 -0.22 12.48
C ASP A 3 7.09 0.45 12.23
N PRO A 4 8.04 0.39 13.18
CA PRO A 4 9.39 0.91 12.97
C PRO A 4 10.11 0.38 11.71
N SER A 5 9.80 -0.83 11.24
CA SER A 5 10.37 -1.37 10.00
C SER A 5 9.85 -0.64 8.77
N ASP A 6 8.59 -0.21 8.80
CA ASP A 6 7.90 0.35 7.63
C ASP A 6 7.94 1.87 7.60
N ARG A 7 8.44 2.50 8.68
CA ARG A 7 8.47 3.95 8.83
C ARG A 7 9.31 4.66 7.77
N PHE A 8 10.41 4.06 7.33
CA PHE A 8 11.36 4.72 6.44
C PHE A 8 11.50 3.95 5.13
N TRP A 9 11.67 4.69 4.04
CA TRP A 9 11.95 4.09 2.74
C TRP A 9 12.89 4.97 1.91
N VAL A 10 13.86 4.35 1.24
CA VAL A 10 14.73 5.04 0.28
C VAL A 10 13.95 5.24 -1.02
N VAL A 11 13.67 6.50 -1.36
CA VAL A 11 12.91 6.87 -2.57
C VAL A 11 13.81 7.10 -3.79
N GLY A 12 15.12 7.25 -3.57
CA GLY A 12 16.11 7.39 -4.63
C GLY A 12 17.50 7.69 -4.09
N GLU A 13 18.52 7.38 -4.89
CA GLU A 13 19.92 7.56 -4.54
C GLU A 13 20.71 8.17 -5.70
N GLN A 14 21.79 8.88 -5.37
CA GLN A 14 22.71 9.43 -6.34
C GLN A 14 24.15 9.42 -5.81
N VAL A 15 25.09 8.94 -6.62
CA VAL A 15 26.52 8.97 -6.32
C VAL A 15 27.23 9.98 -7.23
N MET A 16 28.01 10.88 -6.64
CA MET A 16 28.89 11.82 -7.35
C MET A 16 30.31 11.74 -6.79
N GLY A 17 31.21 11.06 -7.51
CA GLY A 17 32.57 10.80 -7.02
C GLY A 17 32.53 9.96 -5.76
N ASN A 18 33.09 10.48 -4.66
CA ASN A 18 33.10 9.80 -3.35
C ASN A 18 31.93 10.21 -2.44
N LEU A 19 30.95 10.96 -2.95
CA LEU A 19 29.80 11.42 -2.19
C LEU A 19 28.55 10.61 -2.57
N HIS A 20 27.90 10.05 -1.56
CA HIS A 20 26.56 9.50 -1.65
C HIS A 20 25.52 10.57 -1.28
N THR A 21 24.38 10.54 -1.96
CA THR A 21 23.19 11.34 -1.66
C THR A 21 21.96 10.45 -1.75
N GLY A 22 21.46 10.00 -0.60
CA GLY A 22 20.21 9.26 -0.46
C GLY A 22 19.03 10.18 -0.21
N GLN A 23 17.85 9.78 -0.68
CA GLN A 23 16.58 10.41 -0.37
C GLN A 23 15.73 9.41 0.40
N VAL A 24 15.32 9.78 1.60
CA VAL A 24 14.57 8.91 2.50
C VAL A 24 13.25 9.59 2.85
N ILE A 25 12.13 8.90 2.63
CA ILE A 25 10.84 9.33 3.19
C ILE A 25 10.69 8.76 4.60
N ASP A 26 10.33 9.62 5.54
CA ASP A 26 9.76 9.27 6.84
C ASP A 26 8.23 9.28 6.69
N TRP A 27 7.61 8.12 6.62
CA TRP A 27 6.16 7.95 6.47
C TRP A 27 5.38 8.42 7.71
N ASP A 28 6.04 8.45 8.87
CA ASP A 28 5.45 9.00 10.09
C ASP A 28 5.23 10.50 9.93
N GLN A 29 6.30 11.22 9.57
CA GLN A 29 6.24 12.67 9.34
C GLN A 29 5.71 13.06 7.96
N ARG A 30 5.56 12.09 7.05
CA ARG A 30 5.26 12.26 5.62
C ARG A 30 6.20 13.25 4.94
N ARG A 31 7.49 13.07 5.23
CA ARG A 31 8.53 14.04 4.87
C ARG A 31 9.72 13.36 4.24
N TRP A 32 10.28 14.01 3.23
CA TRP A 32 11.52 13.56 2.59
C TRP A 32 12.73 14.25 3.24
N TYR A 33 13.77 13.48 3.45
CA TYR A 33 15.07 13.94 3.90
C TYR A 33 16.13 13.58 2.87
N THR A 34 17.03 14.52 2.60
CA THR A 34 18.25 14.22 1.86
C THR A 34 19.36 13.86 2.85
N VAL A 35 19.90 12.65 2.74
CA VAL A 35 21.03 12.17 3.54
C VAL A 35 22.28 12.18 2.67
N LYS A 36 23.33 12.86 3.13
CA LYS A 36 24.61 12.98 2.38
C LYS A 36 25.75 12.41 3.22
N GLY A 37 26.66 11.68 2.60
CA GLY A 37 27.82 11.12 3.30
C GLY A 37 28.82 10.50 2.34
N PRO A 38 30.00 10.08 2.84
CA PRO A 38 30.99 9.44 1.99
C PRO A 38 30.51 8.07 1.54
N LEU A 39 30.79 7.73 0.27
CA LEU A 39 30.42 6.45 -0.36
C LEU A 39 30.98 5.23 0.39
N SER A 40 32.11 5.40 1.08
CA SER A 40 32.71 4.35 1.91
C SER A 40 31.89 3.98 3.14
N LEU A 41 31.05 4.90 3.61
CA LEU A 41 30.14 4.69 4.72
C LEU A 41 28.74 4.30 4.24
N ILE A 42 28.25 5.01 3.21
CA ILE A 42 26.92 4.84 2.66
C ILE A 42 27.06 4.26 1.25
N PRO A 43 27.21 2.93 1.11
CA PRO A 43 27.17 2.30 -0.19
C PRO A 43 25.73 2.36 -0.75
N PRO A 44 25.56 2.42 -2.08
CA PRO A 44 24.26 2.29 -2.72
C PRO A 44 23.61 0.95 -2.36
N ASP A 45 22.29 0.90 -2.39
CA ASP A 45 21.48 -0.30 -2.14
C ASP A 45 21.68 -0.93 -0.74
N GLY A 46 22.32 -0.22 0.19
CA GLY A 46 22.64 -0.73 1.53
C GLY A 46 21.67 -0.30 2.64
N ASP A 47 20.65 0.51 2.32
CA ASP A 47 19.72 1.16 3.27
C ASP A 47 20.39 1.93 4.43
N VAL A 48 21.71 2.18 4.34
CA VAL A 48 22.50 2.82 5.42
C VAL A 48 22.03 4.26 5.66
N ASP A 49 21.47 4.93 4.65
CA ASP A 49 20.84 6.24 4.81
C ASP A 49 19.69 6.24 5.83
N ILE A 50 18.90 5.17 5.86
CA ILE A 50 17.81 5.00 6.82
C ILE A 50 18.37 4.94 8.23
N ASP A 51 19.39 4.12 8.45
CA ASP A 51 20.03 3.97 9.76
C ASP A 51 20.69 5.26 10.24
N ILE A 52 21.28 6.02 9.33
CA ILE A 52 21.81 7.36 9.63
C ILE A 52 20.68 8.30 10.01
N LEU A 53 19.61 8.38 9.22
CA LEU A 53 18.48 9.26 9.49
C LEU A 53 17.82 8.94 10.84
N LYS A 54 17.61 7.65 11.15
CA LYS A 54 17.02 7.18 12.42
C LYS A 54 17.74 7.76 13.65
N ARG A 55 19.07 7.91 13.61
CA ARG A 55 19.88 8.47 14.72
C ARG A 55 19.55 9.94 15.02
N TYR A 56 19.17 10.70 13.99
CA TYR A 56 19.07 12.15 14.08
C TYR A 56 17.65 12.67 13.97
N VAL A 57 16.73 11.95 13.31
CA VAL A 57 15.40 12.46 12.91
C VAL A 57 14.59 13.04 14.07
N GLY A 58 14.66 12.46 15.26
CA GLY A 58 13.96 12.95 16.46
C GLY A 58 14.53 14.25 17.05
N GLN A 59 15.69 14.71 16.56
CA GLN A 59 16.38 15.92 16.97
C GLN A 59 16.39 17.00 15.86
N LEU A 60 15.92 16.65 14.66
CA LEU A 60 15.90 17.59 13.53
C LEU A 60 14.73 18.57 13.68
N GLY A 61 14.99 19.83 13.32
CA GLY A 61 13.94 20.85 13.26
C GLY A 61 12.94 20.58 12.12
N GLN A 62 11.73 21.13 12.24
CA GLN A 62 10.66 21.01 11.25
C GLN A 62 11.01 21.60 9.87
N THR A 63 12.06 22.42 9.76
CA THR A 63 12.49 23.02 8.50
C THR A 63 13.69 22.31 7.87
N VAL A 64 14.27 21.30 8.54
CA VAL A 64 15.45 20.58 8.03
C VAL A 64 15.12 19.72 6.82
N GLN A 65 15.76 20.01 5.69
CA GLN A 65 15.61 19.25 4.43
C GLN A 65 16.75 18.27 4.19
N SER A 66 17.95 18.56 4.70
CA SER A 66 19.08 17.66 4.54
C SER A 66 20.01 17.57 5.74
N ILE A 67 20.66 16.42 5.85
CA ILE A 67 21.75 16.16 6.79
C ILE A 67 22.98 15.69 6.03
N THR A 68 24.16 16.00 6.57
CA THR A 68 25.44 15.49 6.07
C THR A 68 26.21 14.87 7.21
N VAL A 69 26.77 13.68 6.99
CA VAL A 69 27.60 12.96 7.95
C VAL A 69 29.03 12.77 7.47
N ASP A 70 29.95 12.57 8.41
CA ASP A 70 31.34 12.18 8.13
C ASP A 70 31.49 10.67 7.88
N ASP A 71 32.74 10.20 7.79
CA ASP A 71 33.10 8.79 7.60
C ASP A 71 32.75 7.87 8.78
N LYS A 72 32.38 8.43 9.92
CA LYS A 72 31.92 7.72 11.13
C LYS A 72 30.41 7.82 11.32
N GLY A 73 29.71 8.48 10.40
CA GLY A 73 28.27 8.72 10.50
C GLY A 73 27.89 9.79 11.53
N LEU A 74 28.85 10.63 11.94
CA LEU A 74 28.59 11.77 12.83
C LEU A 74 28.05 12.95 12.03
N LEU A 75 27.01 13.60 12.55
CA LEU A 75 26.38 14.76 11.92
C LEU A 75 27.35 15.95 11.85
N ILE A 76 27.71 16.38 10.64
CA ILE A 76 28.60 17.53 10.40
C ILE A 76 27.87 18.75 9.85
N LYS A 77 26.72 18.56 9.20
CA LYS A 77 25.91 19.66 8.65
C LYS A 77 24.43 19.31 8.64
N VAL A 78 23.62 20.32 8.91
CA VAL A 78 22.16 20.31 8.72
C VAL A 78 21.80 21.48 7.81
N SER A 79 20.85 21.29 6.90
CA SER A 79 20.36 22.36 6.02
C SER A 79 18.84 22.47 6.07
N SER A 80 18.37 23.71 6.13
CA SER A 80 16.97 24.08 5.93
C SER A 80 16.78 24.89 4.64
N ASP A 81 17.80 24.91 3.77
CA ASP A 81 17.71 25.55 2.47
C ASP A 81 16.66 24.83 1.61
N PRO A 82 15.65 25.55 1.08
CA PRO A 82 14.69 24.96 0.14
C PRO A 82 15.35 24.27 -1.05
N GLU A 83 16.54 24.70 -1.49
CA GLU A 83 17.23 24.06 -2.63
C GLU A 83 17.77 22.65 -2.31
N ASP A 84 17.85 22.30 -1.03
CA ASP A 84 18.14 20.94 -0.57
C ASP A 84 16.87 20.06 -0.49
N ASP A 85 15.68 20.62 -0.70
CA ASP A 85 14.44 19.86 -0.80
C ASP A 85 14.34 19.16 -2.16
N ARG A 86 14.53 17.84 -2.13
CA ARG A 86 14.40 16.98 -3.32
C ARG A 86 13.02 16.34 -3.44
N THR A 87 12.06 16.71 -2.61
CA THR A 87 10.68 16.22 -2.68
C THR A 87 10.12 16.46 -4.07
N LEU A 88 9.57 15.41 -4.66
CA LEU A 88 8.90 15.46 -5.94
C LEU A 88 7.40 15.69 -5.76
N THR A 89 6.77 16.45 -6.64
CA THR A 89 5.32 16.66 -6.60
C THR A 89 4.57 15.43 -7.05
N THR A 90 3.45 15.15 -6.39
CA THR A 90 2.48 14.13 -6.79
C THR A 90 1.30 14.80 -7.47
N ASN A 91 0.97 14.40 -8.70
CA ASN A 91 -0.25 14.87 -9.35
C ASN A 91 -1.46 14.15 -8.77
N TYR A 92 -2.44 14.94 -8.36
CA TYR A 92 -3.74 14.51 -7.88
C TYR A 92 -4.80 14.86 -8.93
N PRO A 93 -5.43 13.85 -9.57
CA PRO A 93 -6.47 14.08 -10.55
C PRO A 93 -7.64 14.87 -9.95
N ARG A 94 -8.23 15.78 -10.72
CA ARG A 94 -9.51 16.39 -10.33
C ARG A 94 -10.59 15.32 -10.39
N LEU A 95 -11.50 15.30 -9.42
CA LEU A 95 -12.64 14.38 -9.46
C LEU A 95 -13.40 14.50 -10.80
N ALA A 96 -13.64 15.73 -11.27
CA ALA A 96 -14.27 16.03 -12.56
C ALA A 96 -13.57 15.41 -13.78
N ALA A 97 -12.28 15.07 -13.69
CA ALA A 97 -11.51 14.40 -14.74
C ALA A 97 -11.53 12.87 -14.60
N ALA A 98 -12.23 12.32 -13.59
CA ALA A 98 -12.41 10.89 -13.35
C ALA A 98 -13.91 10.54 -13.41
N PRO A 99 -14.50 10.33 -14.61
CA PRO A 99 -15.92 10.06 -14.78
C PRO A 99 -16.43 8.86 -13.96
N SER A 100 -15.60 7.82 -13.85
CA SER A 100 -15.88 6.58 -13.12
C SER A 100 -16.04 6.75 -11.60
N LEU A 101 -15.69 7.92 -11.05
CA LEU A 101 -15.79 8.26 -9.63
C LEU A 101 -16.93 9.25 -9.33
N GLN A 102 -17.64 9.75 -10.34
CA GLN A 102 -18.65 10.79 -10.16
C GLN A 102 -19.84 10.35 -9.31
N ASP A 103 -20.20 9.06 -9.40
CA ASP A 103 -21.31 8.48 -8.65
C ASP A 103 -20.89 7.97 -7.26
N CYS A 104 -19.60 8.05 -6.93
CA CYS A 104 -19.11 7.64 -5.62
C CYS A 104 -19.41 8.71 -4.57
N LEU A 105 -19.71 8.24 -3.35
CA LEU A 105 -19.74 9.12 -2.19
C LEU A 105 -18.34 9.71 -1.95
N THR A 106 -18.30 10.98 -1.56
CA THR A 106 -17.04 11.70 -1.29
C THR A 106 -16.98 12.16 0.16
N VAL A 107 -15.75 12.40 0.63
CA VAL A 107 -15.45 13.08 1.89
C VAL A 107 -14.25 14.00 1.69
N GLN A 108 -14.29 15.19 2.28
CA GLN A 108 -13.15 16.11 2.20
C GLN A 108 -12.05 15.64 3.16
N LEU A 109 -10.79 15.69 2.72
CA LEU A 109 -9.63 15.38 3.55
C LEU A 109 -9.62 16.19 4.85
N SER A 110 -10.07 17.44 4.81
CA SER A 110 -10.19 18.32 5.99
C SER A 110 -11.28 17.91 6.98
N GLN A 111 -12.16 16.98 6.62
CA GLN A 111 -13.19 16.41 7.50
C GLN A 111 -12.72 15.10 8.17
N LEU A 112 -11.58 14.56 7.75
CA LEU A 112 -11.00 13.37 8.34
C LEU A 112 -10.19 13.77 9.58
N THR A 113 -10.46 13.12 10.70
CA THR A 113 -9.64 13.18 11.91
C THR A 113 -8.82 11.92 11.97
N GLU A 114 -7.50 12.03 12.03
CA GLU A 114 -6.65 10.86 12.20
C GLU A 114 -6.72 10.33 13.62
N GLU A 115 -6.91 9.02 13.73
CA GLU A 115 -6.99 8.29 14.99
C GLU A 115 -5.73 7.43 15.21
N ASP A 116 -5.19 6.83 14.15
CA ASP A 116 -3.94 6.06 14.18
C ASP A 116 -3.31 5.92 12.78
N ARG A 117 -2.13 5.31 12.70
CA ARG A 117 -1.44 4.91 11.47
C ARG A 117 -1.16 3.43 11.46
N PHE A 118 -1.52 2.79 10.37
CA PHE A 118 -1.30 1.35 10.17
C PHE A 118 -0.08 1.06 9.31
N GLY A 119 0.30 1.98 8.41
CA GLY A 119 1.46 1.76 7.56
C GLY A 119 1.74 2.95 6.65
N PRO A 120 2.75 2.84 5.76
CA PRO A 120 2.95 3.77 4.67
C PRO A 120 1.63 3.96 3.92
N ASN A 121 1.21 5.22 3.76
CA ASN A 121 0.01 5.56 2.97
C ASN A 121 -1.33 4.99 3.49
N VAL A 122 -1.37 4.49 4.74
CA VAL A 122 -2.58 3.91 5.34
C VAL A 122 -2.79 4.42 6.76
N ASP A 123 -3.85 5.18 6.94
CA ASP A 123 -4.25 5.74 8.24
C ASP A 123 -5.57 5.14 8.73
N LEU A 124 -5.72 5.10 10.04
CA LEU A 124 -7.02 5.01 10.67
C LEU A 124 -7.56 6.44 10.89
N VAL A 125 -8.74 6.73 10.36
CA VAL A 125 -9.35 8.05 10.47
C VAL A 125 -10.81 7.94 10.87
N SER A 126 -11.36 9.01 11.43
CA SER A 126 -12.78 9.17 11.66
C SER A 126 -13.35 10.37 10.89
N TYR A 127 -14.62 10.31 10.53
CA TYR A 127 -15.36 11.46 10.02
C TYR A 127 -16.82 11.43 10.49
N MET A 128 -17.46 12.60 10.47
CA MET A 128 -18.87 12.74 10.87
C MET A 128 -19.80 12.62 9.66
N ASP A 129 -20.73 11.67 9.70
CA ASP A 129 -21.80 11.48 8.72
C ASP A 129 -23.12 11.98 9.31
N GLY A 130 -23.19 13.31 9.45
CA GLY A 130 -24.26 14.02 10.15
C GLY A 130 -23.91 14.35 11.61
N PRO A 131 -24.85 14.94 12.37
CA PRO A 131 -24.55 15.56 13.68
C PRO A 131 -24.11 14.59 14.78
N SER A 132 -24.33 13.28 14.61
CA SER A 132 -24.19 12.29 15.70
C SER A 132 -23.60 10.94 15.26
N THR A 133 -23.26 10.77 13.98
CA THR A 133 -22.70 9.51 13.47
C THR A 133 -21.22 9.74 13.17
N SER A 134 -20.34 9.20 14.00
CA SER A 134 -18.91 9.10 13.68
C SER A 134 -18.66 7.76 13.00
N ASN A 135 -18.05 7.80 11.82
CA ASN A 135 -17.59 6.60 11.12
C ASN A 135 -16.09 6.48 11.30
N LEU A 136 -15.63 5.32 11.77
CA LEU A 136 -14.23 4.95 11.85
C LEU A 136 -13.87 4.13 10.61
N VAL A 137 -12.88 4.59 9.85
CA VAL A 137 -12.52 4.06 8.53
C VAL A 137 -11.01 3.98 8.35
N VAL A 138 -10.57 3.16 7.41
CA VAL A 138 -9.18 3.09 6.96
C VAL A 138 -9.04 3.95 5.72
N PHE A 139 -8.16 4.94 5.77
CA PHE A 139 -7.86 5.83 4.65
C PHE A 139 -6.59 5.37 3.95
N LYS A 140 -6.73 4.97 2.68
CA LYS A 140 -5.62 4.64 1.79
C LYS A 140 -5.39 5.79 0.81
N TYR A 141 -4.17 6.31 0.76
CA TYR A 141 -3.84 7.53 0.00
C TYR A 141 -2.49 7.42 -0.69
N PHE A 142 -2.17 8.37 -1.56
CA PHE A 142 -0.84 8.44 -2.16
C PHE A 142 -0.24 9.82 -1.96
N THR A 143 0.97 9.87 -1.41
CA THR A 143 1.71 11.13 -1.21
C THR A 143 2.88 11.29 -2.17
N ILE A 144 3.31 10.19 -2.80
CA ILE A 144 4.44 10.14 -3.72
C ILE A 144 4.02 9.50 -5.05
N TYR A 145 4.74 9.82 -6.12
CA TYR A 145 4.42 9.32 -7.46
C TYR A 145 4.54 7.79 -7.56
N GLN A 146 5.46 7.16 -6.80
CA GLN A 146 5.75 5.73 -6.87
C GLN A 146 4.57 4.88 -6.40
N THR A 147 3.80 5.34 -5.41
CA THR A 147 2.69 4.58 -4.82
C THR A 147 1.34 4.90 -5.46
N ARG A 148 1.24 6.01 -6.20
CA ARG A 148 0.00 6.45 -6.83
C ARG A 148 -0.66 5.38 -7.72
N PRO A 149 0.05 4.67 -8.62
CA PRO A 149 -0.58 3.67 -9.47
C PRO A 149 -1.24 2.54 -8.69
N TYR A 150 -0.65 2.10 -7.58
CA TYR A 150 -1.21 1.02 -6.77
C TYR A 150 -2.53 1.44 -6.12
N ILE A 151 -2.54 2.61 -5.47
CA ILE A 151 -3.73 3.14 -4.79
C ILE A 151 -4.82 3.53 -5.80
N TRP A 152 -4.45 4.07 -6.96
CA TRP A 152 -5.42 4.40 -8.02
C TRP A 152 -6.13 3.14 -8.53
N ASN A 153 -5.38 2.08 -8.86
CA ASN A 153 -6.00 0.84 -9.30
C ASN A 153 -6.82 0.18 -8.21
N GLU A 154 -6.33 0.17 -6.97
CA GLU A 154 -7.08 -0.41 -5.86
C GLU A 154 -8.42 0.31 -5.66
N LEU A 155 -8.42 1.65 -5.69
CA LEU A 155 -9.62 2.46 -5.59
C LEU A 155 -10.64 2.07 -6.67
N HIS A 156 -10.19 2.00 -7.93
CA HIS A 156 -11.06 1.69 -9.06
C HIS A 156 -11.53 0.24 -9.10
N LEU A 157 -10.68 -0.71 -8.73
CA LEU A 157 -11.08 -2.10 -8.64
C LEU A 157 -12.06 -2.31 -7.49
N THR A 158 -11.73 -1.83 -6.29
CA THR A 158 -12.55 -2.03 -5.08
C THR A 158 -13.94 -1.39 -5.23
N LYS A 159 -14.07 -0.22 -5.87
CA LYS A 159 -15.39 0.36 -6.16
C LYS A 159 -16.20 -0.48 -7.14
N SER A 160 -15.54 -1.18 -8.06
CA SER A 160 -16.16 -1.91 -9.18
C SER A 160 -16.51 -3.35 -8.81
N LEU A 161 -15.90 -3.90 -7.76
CA LEU A 161 -16.22 -5.24 -7.28
C LEU A 161 -17.70 -5.33 -6.85
N PRO A 162 -18.43 -6.38 -7.27
CA PRO A 162 -19.77 -6.63 -6.75
C PRO A 162 -19.73 -6.83 -5.23
N LYS A 163 -20.81 -6.44 -4.55
CA LYS A 163 -20.93 -6.66 -3.10
C LYS A 163 -20.85 -8.14 -2.79
N HIS A 164 -19.87 -8.53 -1.99
CA HIS A 164 -19.64 -9.91 -1.58
C HIS A 164 -19.45 -9.98 -0.06
N PRO A 165 -20.03 -10.98 0.64
CA PRO A 165 -19.95 -11.08 2.10
C PRO A 165 -18.54 -11.31 2.66
N ASN A 166 -17.58 -11.67 1.80
CA ASN A 166 -16.19 -11.96 2.16
C ASN A 166 -15.17 -11.02 1.51
N ILE A 167 -15.62 -9.89 0.94
CA ILE A 167 -14.75 -8.83 0.40
C ILE A 167 -15.01 -7.56 1.20
N LEU A 168 -13.96 -6.89 1.67
CA LEU A 168 -14.09 -5.61 2.36
C LEU A 168 -14.66 -4.56 1.39
N PRO A 169 -15.78 -3.90 1.72
CA PRO A 169 -16.42 -2.99 0.78
C PRO A 169 -15.69 -1.65 0.68
N PHE A 170 -15.84 -1.01 -0.47
CA PHE A 170 -15.53 0.40 -0.67
C PHE A 170 -16.45 1.30 0.18
N ASP A 171 -15.91 2.37 0.75
CA ASP A 171 -16.69 3.40 1.46
C ASP A 171 -16.80 4.69 0.63
N ARG A 172 -15.74 5.50 0.55
CA ARG A 172 -15.78 6.83 -0.09
C ARG A 172 -14.49 7.18 -0.83
N VAL A 173 -14.62 8.07 -1.82
CA VAL A 173 -13.47 8.78 -2.41
C VAL A 173 -13.09 9.94 -1.51
N VAL A 174 -11.81 10.06 -1.18
CA VAL A 174 -11.29 11.21 -0.43
C VAL A 174 -10.80 12.27 -1.41
N VAL A 175 -11.35 13.47 -1.26
CA VAL A 175 -10.99 14.62 -2.09
C VAL A 175 -10.38 15.75 -1.25
N SER A 176 -9.54 16.58 -1.85
CA SER A 176 -8.88 17.70 -1.18
C SER A 176 -8.97 18.99 -1.97
N GLY A 177 -9.09 20.10 -1.24
CA GLY A 177 -9.07 21.45 -1.77
C GLY A 177 -10.30 21.84 -2.58
N ALA A 178 -10.34 23.10 -3.01
CA ALA A 178 -11.48 23.67 -3.75
C ALA A 178 -11.72 23.03 -5.12
N GLU A 179 -10.70 22.38 -5.69
CA GLU A 179 -10.79 21.70 -6.99
C GLU A 179 -11.21 20.22 -6.87
N SER A 180 -11.51 19.74 -5.66
CA SER A 180 -11.89 18.35 -5.38
C SER A 180 -10.89 17.35 -5.99
N ARG A 181 -9.63 17.48 -5.60
CA ARG A 181 -8.52 16.62 -6.06
C ARG A 181 -8.60 15.27 -5.37
N VAL A 182 -8.64 14.16 -6.11
CA VAL A 182 -8.68 12.80 -5.57
C VAL A 182 -7.34 12.48 -4.93
N VAL A 183 -7.32 12.19 -3.64
CA VAL A 183 -6.10 11.88 -2.87
C VAL A 183 -6.02 10.42 -2.40
N GLY A 184 -7.14 9.69 -2.48
CA GLY A 184 -7.25 8.33 -1.99
C GLY A 184 -8.71 7.91 -1.79
N PHE A 185 -8.93 6.87 -0.99
CA PHE A 185 -10.24 6.35 -0.68
C PHE A 185 -10.28 5.74 0.73
N THR A 186 -11.49 5.50 1.22
CA THR A 186 -11.72 4.86 2.51
C THR A 186 -12.36 3.49 2.36
N THR A 187 -12.08 2.61 3.32
CA THR A 187 -12.82 1.37 3.58
C THR A 187 -13.25 1.31 5.05
N PRO A 188 -14.29 0.55 5.40
CA PRO A 188 -14.70 0.43 6.80
C PRO A 188 -13.59 -0.14 7.67
N TYR A 189 -13.40 0.41 8.87
CA TYR A 189 -12.50 -0.17 9.84
C TYR A 189 -13.11 -1.44 10.45
N ILE A 190 -12.34 -2.54 10.40
CA ILE A 190 -12.67 -3.79 11.08
C ILE A 190 -11.77 -3.92 12.31
N PRO A 191 -12.34 -3.98 13.53
CA PRO A 191 -11.54 -4.03 14.74
C PRO A 191 -10.88 -5.40 14.94
N ASN A 192 -10.02 -5.49 15.95
CA ASN A 192 -9.26 -6.67 16.37
C ASN A 192 -8.14 -7.11 15.43
N GLY A 193 -7.80 -6.29 14.44
CA GLY A 193 -6.66 -6.52 13.54
C GLY A 193 -6.83 -7.71 12.59
N THR A 194 -5.84 -7.85 11.72
CA THR A 194 -5.73 -8.92 10.73
C THR A 194 -5.47 -10.27 11.41
N ILE A 195 -5.56 -11.35 10.64
CA ILE A 195 -5.19 -12.69 11.14
C ILE A 195 -3.71 -12.75 11.55
N GLU A 196 -2.82 -12.03 10.84
CA GLU A 196 -1.39 -11.96 11.18
C GLU A 196 -1.15 -11.26 12.53
N GLN A 197 -1.87 -10.15 12.77
CA GLN A 197 -1.71 -9.33 13.97
C GLN A 197 -2.31 -10.01 15.21
N ASN A 198 -3.50 -10.62 15.07
CA ASN A 198 -4.23 -11.22 16.19
C ASN A 198 -3.90 -12.71 16.35
N LYS A 199 -2.72 -13.00 16.91
CA LYS A 199 -2.19 -14.36 17.06
C LYS A 199 -2.96 -15.23 18.06
N ASP A 200 -3.77 -14.63 18.94
CA ASP A 200 -4.57 -15.33 19.95
C ASP A 200 -5.94 -15.77 19.42
N ARG A 201 -6.30 -15.35 18.20
CA ARG A 201 -7.57 -15.74 17.58
C ARG A 201 -7.60 -17.23 17.26
N ILE A 202 -8.69 -17.89 17.64
CA ILE A 202 -8.98 -19.26 17.19
C ILE A 202 -9.33 -19.20 15.71
N PHE A 203 -8.48 -19.77 14.86
CA PHE A 203 -8.74 -19.83 13.42
C PHE A 203 -9.73 -20.94 13.11
N LYS A 204 -10.81 -20.59 12.41
CA LYS A 204 -11.94 -21.48 12.15
C LYS A 204 -11.85 -22.13 10.77
N ILE A 205 -12.23 -23.41 10.67
CA ILE A 205 -12.32 -24.10 9.38
C ILE A 205 -13.35 -23.45 8.45
N SER A 206 -14.40 -22.84 9.01
CA SER A 206 -15.37 -22.05 8.24
C SER A 206 -14.76 -20.82 7.58
N TRP A 207 -13.74 -20.20 8.19
CA TRP A 207 -13.03 -19.09 7.59
C TRP A 207 -12.12 -19.54 6.45
N LEU A 208 -11.47 -20.71 6.58
CA LEU A 208 -10.76 -21.30 5.44
C LEU A 208 -11.73 -21.55 4.28
N GLN A 209 -12.88 -22.18 4.52
CA GLN A 209 -13.88 -22.39 3.46
C GLN A 209 -14.28 -21.08 2.77
N GLN A 210 -14.54 -20.01 3.54
CA GLN A 210 -14.86 -18.69 3.00
C GLN A 210 -13.73 -18.10 2.16
N LEU A 211 -12.47 -18.29 2.56
CA LEU A 211 -11.30 -17.86 1.79
C LEU A 211 -11.22 -18.63 0.46
N LEU A 212 -11.42 -19.94 0.47
CA LEU A 212 -11.42 -20.77 -0.73
C LEU A 212 -12.52 -20.34 -1.70
N ASP A 213 -13.73 -20.08 -1.19
CA ASP A 213 -14.88 -19.69 -1.98
C ASP A 213 -14.71 -18.29 -2.59
N VAL A 214 -14.20 -17.32 -1.83
CA VAL A 214 -13.98 -15.96 -2.37
C VAL A 214 -12.86 -15.91 -3.40
N VAL A 215 -11.81 -16.73 -3.24
CA VAL A 215 -10.74 -16.85 -4.25
C VAL A 215 -11.27 -17.47 -5.54
N ASP A 216 -12.08 -18.54 -5.44
CA ASP A 216 -12.73 -19.11 -6.63
C ASP A 216 -13.67 -18.12 -7.31
N TYR A 217 -14.47 -17.38 -6.52
CA TYR A 217 -15.34 -16.31 -7.03
C TYR A 217 -14.55 -15.23 -7.79
N LEU A 218 -13.47 -14.70 -7.19
CA LEU A 218 -12.62 -13.72 -7.85
C LEU A 218 -12.04 -14.26 -9.15
N ASN A 219 -11.42 -15.44 -9.12
CA ASN A 219 -10.69 -16.00 -10.26
C ASN A 219 -11.62 -16.44 -11.39
N PHE A 220 -12.71 -17.13 -11.08
CA PHE A 220 -13.57 -17.75 -12.09
C PHE A 220 -14.76 -16.90 -12.50
N ASP A 221 -15.38 -16.18 -11.57
CA ASP A 221 -16.61 -15.43 -11.86
C ASP A 221 -16.31 -13.97 -12.23
N LEU A 222 -15.21 -13.41 -11.71
CA LEU A 222 -14.79 -12.03 -12.01
C LEU A 222 -13.52 -11.94 -12.87
N GLY A 223 -12.80 -13.04 -13.09
CA GLY A 223 -11.55 -12.99 -13.85
C GLY A 223 -10.50 -12.09 -13.18
N ILE A 224 -10.54 -11.97 -11.86
CA ILE A 224 -9.59 -11.19 -11.05
C ILE A 224 -8.72 -12.15 -10.25
N VAL A 225 -7.41 -11.93 -10.28
CA VAL A 225 -6.46 -12.53 -9.34
C VAL A 225 -6.04 -11.48 -8.31
N HIS A 226 -5.97 -11.86 -7.04
CA HIS A 226 -5.58 -10.94 -5.96
C HIS A 226 -4.06 -10.71 -5.92
N GLN A 227 -3.28 -11.75 -6.21
CA GLN A 227 -1.81 -11.74 -6.23
C GLN A 227 -1.11 -11.48 -4.89
N ASP A 228 -1.87 -11.39 -3.79
CA ASP A 228 -1.30 -11.25 -2.44
C ASP A 228 -2.22 -11.83 -1.35
N ILE A 229 -2.70 -13.06 -1.58
CA ILE A 229 -3.43 -13.79 -0.54
C ILE A 229 -2.44 -14.12 0.59
N ALA A 230 -2.63 -13.50 1.75
CA ALA A 230 -1.73 -13.58 2.91
C ALA A 230 -2.50 -13.32 4.22
N PRO A 231 -2.03 -13.82 5.39
CA PRO A 231 -2.69 -13.58 6.68
C PRO A 231 -2.86 -12.09 7.03
N ARG A 232 -1.95 -11.23 6.56
CA ARG A 232 -2.04 -9.76 6.71
C ARG A 232 -3.19 -9.12 5.93
N ASN A 233 -3.69 -9.80 4.89
CA ASN A 233 -4.77 -9.32 4.03
C ASN A 233 -6.13 -9.98 4.37
N LEU A 234 -6.23 -10.60 5.56
CA LEU A 234 -7.44 -11.24 6.06
C LEU A 234 -7.91 -10.61 7.37
N LEU A 235 -9.17 -10.19 7.39
CA LEU A 235 -9.88 -9.66 8.56
C LEU A 235 -11.01 -10.61 8.95
N ILE A 236 -11.47 -10.53 10.20
CA ILE A 236 -12.72 -11.18 10.62
C ILE A 236 -13.66 -10.09 11.13
N ASP A 237 -14.82 -9.95 10.50
CA ASP A 237 -15.85 -9.05 10.99
C ASP A 237 -16.46 -9.63 12.29
N PRO A 238 -16.27 -8.97 13.45
CA PRO A 238 -16.79 -9.47 14.72
C PRO A 238 -18.32 -9.49 14.78
N LYS A 239 -19.02 -8.73 13.93
CA LYS A 239 -20.49 -8.68 13.92
C LYS A 239 -21.09 -9.89 13.20
N THR A 240 -20.44 -10.33 12.14
CA THR A 240 -20.96 -11.40 11.27
C THR A 240 -20.18 -12.71 11.38
N ASP A 241 -19.02 -12.71 12.07
CA ASP A 241 -18.09 -13.83 12.18
C ASP A 241 -17.58 -14.32 10.81
N ARG A 242 -17.48 -13.40 9.85
CA ARG A 242 -17.06 -13.67 8.47
C ARG A 242 -15.64 -13.19 8.22
N LEU A 243 -14.91 -14.00 7.46
CA LEU A 243 -13.65 -13.61 6.87
C LEU A 243 -13.88 -12.55 5.79
N LEU A 244 -13.08 -11.50 5.79
CA LEU A 244 -13.05 -10.45 4.79
C LEU A 244 -11.64 -10.41 4.16
N LEU A 245 -11.59 -10.53 2.85
CA LEU A 245 -10.40 -10.28 2.03
C LEU A 245 -10.35 -8.79 1.67
N PHE A 246 -9.17 -8.19 1.78
CA PHE A 246 -8.92 -6.79 1.44
C PHE A 246 -7.51 -6.62 0.87
N ASP A 247 -7.19 -5.39 0.46
CA ASP A 247 -5.89 -4.99 -0.10
C ASP A 247 -5.66 -5.46 -1.54
N PHE A 248 -6.43 -4.88 -2.46
CA PHE A 248 -6.42 -5.24 -3.88
C PHE A 248 -5.39 -4.43 -4.70
N ASP A 249 -4.37 -3.87 -4.06
CA ASP A 249 -3.35 -3.01 -4.70
C ASP A 249 -2.47 -3.77 -5.73
N ARG A 250 -2.30 -5.08 -5.52
CA ARG A 250 -1.63 -6.01 -6.44
C ARG A 250 -2.59 -6.74 -7.37
N ALA A 251 -3.90 -6.60 -7.20
CA ALA A 251 -4.84 -7.39 -7.97
C ALA A 251 -4.80 -7.05 -9.46
N ALA A 252 -5.08 -8.05 -10.31
CA ALA A 252 -5.04 -7.90 -11.75
C ALA A 252 -6.16 -8.70 -12.42
N HIS A 253 -6.59 -8.22 -13.59
CA HIS A 253 -7.44 -8.99 -14.47
C HIS A 253 -6.64 -10.14 -15.11
N VAL A 254 -7.26 -11.31 -15.26
CA VAL A 254 -6.67 -12.45 -15.96
C VAL A 254 -6.34 -12.07 -17.39
N GLY A 255 -5.10 -12.32 -17.82
CA GLY A 255 -4.59 -11.89 -19.14
C GLY A 255 -4.25 -10.40 -19.26
N GLY A 256 -4.42 -9.62 -18.19
CA GLY A 256 -4.04 -8.20 -18.16
C GLY A 256 -2.54 -7.98 -17.94
N PRO A 257 -2.03 -6.77 -18.23
CA PRO A 257 -0.59 -6.47 -18.16
C PRO A 257 0.00 -6.46 -16.74
N ARG A 258 -0.84 -6.41 -15.70
CA ARG A 258 -0.42 -6.46 -14.28
C ARG A 258 -0.41 -7.87 -13.69
N LEU A 259 -0.83 -8.87 -14.47
CA LEU A 259 -0.81 -10.27 -14.04
C LEU A 259 0.63 -10.77 -13.97
N LEU A 260 1.01 -11.28 -12.81
CA LEU A 260 2.28 -11.94 -12.53
C LEU A 260 1.99 -13.42 -12.26
N PRO A 261 2.28 -14.33 -13.20
CA PRO A 261 2.00 -15.76 -13.04
C PRO A 261 2.57 -16.37 -11.75
N GLU A 262 3.72 -15.87 -11.30
CA GLU A 262 4.40 -16.24 -10.06
C GLU A 262 3.63 -15.86 -8.79
N ARG A 263 2.69 -14.91 -8.86
CA ARG A 263 1.81 -14.50 -7.76
C ARG A 263 0.44 -15.16 -7.86
N ASN A 264 0.46 -16.48 -7.98
CA ASN A 264 -0.75 -17.27 -8.14
C ASN A 264 -1.56 -17.39 -6.84
N ASP A 265 -2.86 -17.08 -6.88
CA ASP A 265 -3.74 -17.10 -5.69
C ASP A 265 -3.85 -18.49 -5.03
N VAL A 266 -3.80 -19.59 -5.80
CA VAL A 266 -3.82 -20.96 -5.24
C VAL A 266 -2.57 -21.20 -4.39
N SER A 267 -1.40 -20.80 -4.88
CA SER A 267 -0.16 -20.86 -4.11
C SER A 267 -0.22 -19.94 -2.89
N GLY A 268 -0.78 -18.72 -3.05
CA GLY A 268 -1.01 -17.78 -1.96
C GLY A 268 -1.87 -18.37 -0.84
N VAL A 269 -2.95 -19.08 -1.16
CA VAL A 269 -3.81 -19.78 -0.18
C VAL A 269 -3.04 -20.88 0.57
N ILE A 270 -2.23 -21.67 -0.14
CA ILE A 270 -1.43 -22.77 0.45
C ILE A 270 -0.45 -22.20 1.49
N PHE A 271 0.32 -21.18 1.11
CA PHE A 271 1.25 -20.52 2.03
C PHE A 271 0.51 -19.86 3.19
N THR A 272 -0.60 -19.16 2.92
CA THR A 272 -1.43 -18.50 3.94
C THR A 272 -1.90 -19.48 5.02
N LEU A 273 -2.44 -20.63 4.63
CA LEU A 273 -2.91 -21.60 5.62
C LEU A 273 -1.75 -22.18 6.43
N TYR A 274 -0.61 -22.48 5.79
CA TYR A 274 0.59 -22.93 6.49
C TYR A 274 1.06 -21.88 7.50
N GLU A 275 1.17 -20.62 7.11
CA GLU A 275 1.59 -19.50 7.96
C GLU A 275 0.69 -19.33 9.19
N ILE A 276 -0.63 -19.39 9.00
CA ILE A 276 -1.60 -19.29 10.10
C ILE A 276 -1.39 -20.44 11.10
N VAL A 277 -1.26 -21.67 10.61
CA VAL A 277 -1.11 -22.87 11.45
C VAL A 277 0.23 -22.88 12.17
N SER A 278 1.31 -22.58 11.45
CA SER A 278 2.69 -22.77 11.89
C SER A 278 3.35 -21.56 12.52
N ARG A 279 2.77 -20.37 12.30
CA ARG A 279 3.37 -19.06 12.59
C ARG A 279 4.77 -18.93 11.97
N ASP A 280 4.92 -19.48 10.77
CA ASP A 280 6.17 -19.53 10.03
C ASP A 280 5.89 -19.18 8.56
N ASP A 281 6.57 -18.13 8.09
CA ASP A 281 6.40 -17.50 6.78
C ASP A 281 7.60 -17.71 5.85
N HIS A 282 8.54 -18.60 6.20
CA HIS A 282 9.78 -18.75 5.43
C HIS A 282 9.54 -19.12 3.96
N PHE A 283 8.54 -19.95 3.67
CA PHE A 283 8.16 -20.29 2.28
C PHE A 283 7.69 -19.07 1.49
N ARG A 284 7.00 -18.11 2.13
CA ARG A 284 6.56 -16.87 1.49
C ARG A 284 7.72 -15.90 1.27
N ARG A 285 8.77 -15.95 2.10
CA ARG A 285 9.95 -15.07 1.97
C ARG A 285 10.87 -15.45 0.82
N VAL A 286 10.74 -16.65 0.28
CA VAL A 286 11.39 -17.06 -0.96
C VAL A 286 10.90 -16.16 -2.10
N GLU A 287 11.77 -15.81 -3.05
CA GLU A 287 11.40 -15.01 -4.21
C GLU A 287 10.25 -15.65 -4.98
N HIS A 288 9.29 -14.87 -5.46
CA HIS A 288 8.07 -15.41 -6.07
C HIS A 288 8.32 -16.39 -7.21
N GLN A 289 9.37 -16.19 -8.01
CA GLN A 289 9.72 -17.09 -9.11
C GLN A 289 10.25 -18.45 -8.64
N GLU A 290 10.75 -18.54 -7.40
CA GLU A 290 11.35 -19.72 -6.80
C GLU A 290 10.40 -20.44 -5.82
N GLN A 291 9.26 -19.82 -5.48
CA GLN A 291 8.26 -20.41 -4.60
C GLN A 291 7.66 -21.69 -5.21
N ASP A 292 7.72 -22.80 -4.45
CA ASP A 292 7.03 -24.05 -4.81
C ASP A 292 6.00 -24.43 -3.73
N PRO A 293 4.69 -24.35 -4.03
CA PRO A 293 3.66 -24.75 -3.06
C PRO A 293 3.72 -26.23 -2.69
N ASN A 294 4.38 -27.10 -3.48
CA ASN A 294 4.53 -28.50 -3.13
C ASN A 294 5.41 -28.71 -1.90
N GLU A 295 6.36 -27.82 -1.62
CA GLU A 295 7.20 -27.90 -0.42
C GLU A 295 6.37 -27.89 0.87
N VAL A 296 5.22 -27.19 0.86
CA VAL A 296 4.25 -27.18 1.96
C VAL A 296 3.33 -28.41 1.94
N LEU A 297 2.83 -28.77 0.75
CA LEU A 297 1.83 -29.83 0.60
C LEU A 297 2.37 -31.23 0.93
N ILE A 298 3.66 -31.49 0.68
CA ILE A 298 4.29 -32.80 0.92
C ILE A 298 4.66 -33.03 2.39
N LEU A 299 4.65 -32.00 3.24
CA LEU A 299 5.02 -32.13 4.65
C LEU A 299 4.11 -33.13 5.36
N GLU A 300 4.66 -34.18 5.96
CA GLU A 300 3.85 -35.21 6.65
C GLU A 300 3.06 -34.62 7.84
N SER A 301 3.64 -33.63 8.52
CA SER A 301 3.00 -32.93 9.64
C SER A 301 3.30 -31.44 9.58
N TRP A 302 2.36 -30.62 10.07
CA TRP A 302 2.56 -29.18 10.22
C TRP A 302 2.73 -28.85 11.70
N PRO A 303 3.72 -28.02 12.08
CA PRO A 303 3.89 -27.63 13.47
C PRO A 303 2.76 -26.69 13.89
N VAL A 304 1.74 -27.18 14.59
CA VAL A 304 0.61 -26.35 15.02
C VAL A 304 1.04 -25.43 16.16
N LYS A 305 1.06 -24.12 15.91
CA LYS A 305 1.40 -23.08 16.91
C LYS A 305 0.27 -22.10 17.18
N CYS A 306 -0.83 -22.16 16.43
CA CYS A 306 -2.03 -21.35 16.66
C CYS A 306 -3.15 -22.17 17.32
N GLN A 307 -4.23 -21.49 17.71
CA GLN A 307 -5.45 -22.15 18.17
C GLN A 307 -6.37 -22.39 16.97
N LEU A 308 -6.88 -23.62 16.85
CA LEU A 308 -7.78 -24.04 15.78
C LEU A 308 -9.11 -24.51 16.39
N ASP A 309 -10.21 -24.35 15.67
CA ASP A 309 -11.53 -24.86 16.12
C ASP A 309 -11.73 -26.37 15.86
N CYS A 310 -10.83 -26.99 15.09
CA CYS A 310 -10.75 -28.42 14.88
C CYS A 310 -9.30 -28.87 14.61
N GLU A 311 -9.10 -30.17 14.44
CA GLU A 311 -7.77 -30.74 14.16
C GLU A 311 -7.19 -30.23 12.83
N VAL A 312 -5.88 -29.96 12.81
CA VAL A 312 -5.16 -29.49 11.59
C VAL A 312 -5.36 -30.41 10.38
N GLY A 313 -5.62 -31.69 10.62
CA GLY A 313 -5.93 -32.67 9.57
C GLY A 313 -7.16 -32.31 8.75
N GLU A 314 -8.19 -31.71 9.36
CA GLU A 314 -9.42 -31.30 8.67
C GLU A 314 -9.16 -30.10 7.76
N PHE A 315 -8.39 -29.11 8.23
CA PHE A 315 -7.94 -27.97 7.41
C PHE A 315 -7.13 -28.44 6.20
N ARG A 316 -6.17 -29.34 6.43
CA ARG A 316 -5.33 -29.90 5.36
C ARG A 316 -6.12 -30.71 4.36
N LYS A 317 -7.08 -31.50 4.83
CA LYS A 317 -8.00 -32.25 3.95
C LYS A 317 -8.78 -31.30 3.06
N LEU A 318 -9.40 -30.27 3.64
CA LEU A 318 -10.17 -29.27 2.88
C LEU A 318 -9.30 -28.56 1.84
N LEU A 319 -8.11 -28.09 2.23
CA LEU A 319 -7.16 -27.47 1.31
C LEU A 319 -6.77 -28.42 0.16
N ASN A 320 -6.42 -29.67 0.47
CA ASN A 320 -6.00 -30.64 -0.53
C ASN A 320 -7.11 -30.95 -1.53
N GLU A 321 -8.35 -31.15 -1.05
CA GLU A 321 -9.52 -31.38 -1.91
C GLU A 321 -9.76 -30.17 -2.85
N TRP A 322 -9.64 -28.95 -2.32
CA TRP A 322 -9.74 -27.72 -3.09
C TRP A 322 -8.64 -27.59 -4.14
N VAL A 323 -7.37 -27.79 -3.79
CA VAL A 323 -6.23 -27.72 -4.72
C VAL A 323 -6.37 -28.77 -5.83
N GLN A 324 -6.80 -29.99 -5.53
CA GLN A 324 -7.02 -31.03 -6.55
C GLN A 324 -8.17 -30.66 -7.49
N ARG A 325 -9.22 -30.02 -6.97
CA ARG A 325 -10.30 -29.48 -7.79
C ARG A 325 -9.79 -28.35 -8.70
N ARG A 326 -9.04 -27.39 -8.16
CA ARG A 326 -8.41 -26.28 -8.91
C ARG A 326 -7.56 -26.79 -10.08
N LYS A 327 -6.67 -27.75 -9.84
CA LYS A 327 -5.83 -28.36 -10.90
C LYS A 327 -6.64 -28.89 -12.08
N ARG A 328 -7.84 -29.42 -11.84
CA ARG A 328 -8.73 -29.89 -12.92
C ARG A 328 -9.39 -28.72 -13.65
N GLN A 329 -9.85 -27.70 -12.93
CA GLN A 329 -10.52 -26.54 -13.49
C GLN A 329 -9.56 -25.63 -14.29
N ASP A 330 -8.34 -25.44 -13.79
CA ASP A 330 -7.32 -24.62 -14.46
C ASP A 330 -6.79 -25.28 -15.75
N ALA A 331 -7.00 -26.59 -15.92
CA ALA A 331 -6.71 -27.31 -17.15
C ALA A 331 -7.82 -27.17 -18.21
N GLU A 332 -9.00 -26.70 -17.83
CA GLU A 332 -10.08 -26.39 -18.77
C GLU A 332 -9.80 -25.07 -19.50
N PRO A 333 -10.28 -24.90 -20.75
CA PRO A 333 -10.15 -23.61 -21.44
C PRO A 333 -10.75 -22.47 -20.61
N PRO A 334 -10.12 -21.28 -20.60
CA PRO A 334 -10.64 -20.14 -19.86
C PRO A 334 -12.09 -19.87 -20.27
N LYS A 335 -12.99 -19.81 -19.28
CA LYS A 335 -14.36 -19.36 -19.53
C LYS A 335 -14.32 -17.89 -19.86
N ASN A 336 -15.17 -17.47 -20.79
CA ASN A 336 -15.34 -16.04 -21.03
C ASN A 336 -16.03 -15.44 -19.81
N VAL A 337 -15.41 -14.43 -19.21
CA VAL A 337 -15.93 -13.74 -18.02
C VAL A 337 -16.49 -12.40 -18.47
N ASP A 338 -17.77 -12.16 -18.20
CA ASP A 338 -18.48 -10.94 -18.61
C ASP A 338 -18.18 -9.73 -17.70
N PHE A 339 -17.50 -9.94 -16.57
CA PHE A 339 -17.09 -8.86 -15.68
C PHE A 339 -15.86 -8.14 -16.25
N THR A 340 -15.97 -6.82 -16.42
CA THR A 340 -14.85 -5.95 -16.77
C THR A 340 -14.82 -4.81 -15.77
N PRO A 341 -13.84 -4.75 -14.84
CA PRO A 341 -13.77 -3.67 -13.87
C PRO A 341 -13.45 -2.35 -14.59
N ASP A 342 -14.07 -1.27 -14.13
CA ASP A 342 -13.89 0.07 -14.66
C ASP A 342 -12.66 0.73 -14.01
N ILE A 343 -11.49 0.33 -14.51
CA ILE A 343 -10.17 0.80 -14.09
C ILE A 343 -9.58 1.66 -15.22
N PRO A 344 -9.89 2.98 -15.23
CA PRO A 344 -9.32 3.88 -16.22
C PRO A 344 -7.83 4.11 -15.93
N ASP A 345 -7.11 4.44 -17.00
CA ASP A 345 -5.79 5.04 -16.86
C ASP A 345 -5.86 6.30 -16.00
N GLU A 346 -4.78 6.57 -15.28
CA GLU A 346 -4.66 7.80 -14.50
C GLU A 346 -4.79 9.01 -15.41
N PRO A 347 -5.66 9.98 -15.08
CA PRO A 347 -5.73 11.22 -15.83
C PRO A 347 -4.35 11.88 -15.86
N PRO A 348 -3.90 12.36 -17.04
CA PRO A 348 -2.63 13.04 -17.13
C PRO A 348 -2.62 14.25 -16.19
N ALA A 349 -1.44 14.60 -15.71
CA ALA A 349 -1.27 15.82 -14.95
C ALA A 349 -1.69 17.02 -15.82
N SER A 350 -2.30 18.03 -15.19
CA SER A 350 -2.76 19.22 -15.93
C SER A 350 -1.55 19.87 -16.61
N PRO A 351 -1.60 20.22 -17.90
CA PRO A 351 -0.45 20.75 -18.62
C PRO A 351 0.04 22.02 -17.95
N ILE A 352 1.36 22.19 -17.93
CA ILE A 352 2.02 23.30 -17.25
C ILE A 352 2.57 24.27 -18.29
N ILE A 353 2.41 25.57 -18.03
CA ILE A 353 3.01 26.58 -18.90
C ILE A 353 4.52 26.57 -18.62
N ILE A 354 5.32 26.07 -19.56
CA ILE A 354 6.79 25.98 -19.45
C ILE A 354 7.49 27.20 -20.05
N GLY A 355 6.74 28.06 -20.71
CA GLY A 355 7.21 29.31 -21.29
C GLY A 355 6.16 29.91 -22.21
N THR A 356 6.58 30.91 -22.97
CA THR A 356 5.82 31.44 -24.11
C THR A 356 6.66 31.28 -25.36
N ASP A 357 6.04 30.94 -26.48
CA ASP A 357 6.72 30.92 -27.76
C ASP A 357 7.02 32.34 -28.26
N ASP A 358 7.68 32.44 -29.43
CA ASP A 358 8.04 33.72 -30.05
C ASP A 358 6.82 34.59 -30.40
N SER A 359 5.62 34.02 -30.40
CA SER A 359 4.35 34.73 -30.62
C SER A 359 3.68 35.21 -29.33
N GLY A 360 4.22 34.83 -28.17
CA GLY A 360 3.67 35.13 -26.85
C GLY A 360 2.61 34.12 -26.39
N GLU A 361 2.35 33.07 -27.16
CA GLU A 361 1.41 32.02 -26.77
C GLU A 361 2.07 31.07 -25.75
N PRO A 362 1.34 30.61 -24.72
CA PRO A 362 1.89 29.71 -23.72
C PRO A 362 2.28 28.37 -24.35
N ILE A 363 3.54 27.98 -24.14
CA ILE A 363 4.01 26.62 -24.45
C ILE A 363 3.58 25.73 -23.30
N TRP A 364 2.74 24.76 -23.61
CA TRP A 364 2.28 23.74 -22.68
C TRP A 364 3.29 22.59 -22.69
N GLY A 365 3.92 22.35 -21.55
CA GLY A 365 4.71 21.16 -21.31
C GLY A 365 3.83 20.05 -20.73
N ASP A 366 4.20 18.80 -21.02
CA ASP A 366 3.76 17.66 -20.22
C ASP A 366 4.24 17.89 -18.78
N ASP A 367 3.33 17.84 -17.80
CA ASP A 367 3.69 18.00 -16.38
C ASP A 367 4.43 16.74 -15.92
N LEU A 368 5.72 16.72 -16.27
CA LEU A 368 6.70 15.84 -15.68
C LEU A 368 6.76 16.11 -14.19
N ILE A 369 7.01 15.04 -13.43
CA ILE A 369 7.31 15.11 -12.01
C ILE A 369 8.38 16.19 -11.77
N GLN A 370 8.01 17.25 -11.06
CA GLN A 370 8.87 18.40 -10.76
C GLN A 370 9.21 18.43 -9.27
N ARG A 371 10.21 19.22 -8.89
CA ARG A 371 10.51 19.44 -7.47
C ARG A 371 9.41 20.29 -6.83
N ARG A 372 9.07 19.97 -5.59
CA ARG A 372 8.11 20.73 -4.77
C ARG A 372 8.43 22.21 -4.74
N GLN A 373 9.70 22.58 -4.62
CA GLN A 373 10.11 23.97 -4.62
C GLN A 373 9.77 24.72 -5.92
N ASP A 374 9.89 24.08 -7.08
CA ASP A 374 9.62 24.70 -8.37
C ASP A 374 8.11 24.89 -8.53
N ALA A 375 7.33 23.90 -8.08
CA ALA A 375 5.88 24.00 -7.99
C ALA A 375 5.42 25.16 -7.08
N LEU A 376 6.07 25.35 -5.93
CA LEU A 376 5.79 26.48 -5.02
C LEU A 376 6.13 27.82 -5.67
N LYS A 377 7.30 27.93 -6.35
CA LYS A 377 7.71 29.13 -7.09
C LYS A 377 6.71 29.49 -8.19
N SER A 378 6.13 28.48 -8.85
CA SER A 378 5.09 28.63 -9.86
C SER A 378 3.66 28.73 -9.30
N GLN A 379 3.49 28.86 -7.97
CA GLN A 379 2.17 28.96 -7.30
C GLN A 379 1.20 27.81 -7.65
N LYS A 380 1.72 26.63 -7.96
CA LYS A 380 0.88 25.45 -8.20
C LYS A 380 0.31 24.94 -6.87
N LEU A 381 -0.85 24.29 -6.96
CA LEU A 381 -1.48 23.66 -5.81
C LEU A 381 -0.61 22.50 -5.32
N ILE A 382 -0.22 22.54 -4.04
CA ILE A 382 0.50 21.45 -3.37
C ILE A 382 -0.29 21.07 -2.12
N ILE A 383 -0.53 19.78 -1.97
CA ILE A 383 -1.14 19.24 -0.77
C ILE A 383 -0.03 19.03 0.26
N SER A 384 -0.13 19.71 1.40
CA SER A 384 0.81 19.56 2.50
C SER A 384 0.42 18.36 3.34
N TRP A 385 1.25 17.31 3.28
CA TRP A 385 1.09 16.10 4.09
C TRP A 385 1.96 16.10 5.35
N GLU A 386 3.01 16.93 5.37
CA GLU A 386 4.05 16.94 6.39
C GLU A 386 3.51 17.26 7.78
N ARG A 387 4.21 16.73 8.79
CA ARG A 387 3.85 16.85 10.21
C ARG A 387 5.03 17.26 11.06
N PRO A 388 4.78 17.80 12.26
CA PRO A 388 5.81 17.93 13.28
C PRO A 388 6.48 16.57 13.59
N PRO A 389 7.77 16.56 13.92
CA PRO A 389 8.45 15.34 14.36
C PRO A 389 7.83 14.84 15.67
N VAL A 390 7.49 13.56 15.70
CA VAL A 390 7.22 12.84 16.94
C VAL A 390 8.55 12.30 17.45
N GLN A 391 8.89 12.63 18.70
CA GLN A 391 10.10 12.13 19.33
C GLN A 391 10.03 10.59 19.34
N LEU A 392 10.99 9.94 18.68
CA LEU A 392 11.11 8.49 18.73
C LEU A 392 11.20 8.08 20.21
N ALA A 393 10.33 7.17 20.66
CA ALA A 393 10.61 6.44 21.89
C ALA A 393 12.00 5.81 21.75
N PRO A 394 12.82 5.74 22.82
CA PRO A 394 14.09 5.05 22.74
C PRO A 394 13.85 3.66 22.16
N ILE A 395 14.59 3.31 21.11
CA ILE A 395 14.61 1.95 20.58
C ILE A 395 15.20 1.10 21.71
N GLU A 396 14.38 0.24 22.33
CA GLU A 396 14.83 -0.75 23.31
C GLU A 396 15.65 -1.86 22.65
#